data_AF-A0A0E0EY48-F1
#
_entry.id   AF-A0A0E0EY48-F1
#
_cell.length_a   1.000
_cell.length_b   1.000
_cell.length_c   1.000
_cell.angle_alpha   90.00
_cell.angle_beta   90.00
_cell.angle_gamma   90.00
#
_symmetry.space_group_name_H-M   'P 1'
#
loop_
_entity.id
_entity.type
_entity.pdbx_description
1 polymer ?
#
loop_
_entity_poly.entity_id
_entity_poly.type
_entity_poly.pdbx_seq_one_letter_code
_entity_poly.pdbx_strand_id
1 'polypeptide(L)' 'MSPAGNPSRSASASAIVADTATGYHLLKIDGYSLIKGTLTGKSLKSSLFTVGGHRWRINYYPNGDSADSAD' A
#
# COMPACT_ATOMS: atom_id res chain seq x y z
N MET A 1 -26.30 21.65 -58.92
CA MET A 1 -25.37 22.11 -57.86
C MET A 1 -25.43 21.11 -56.73
N SER A 2 -24.42 20.27 -56.58
CA SER A 2 -24.34 19.30 -55.47
C SER A 2 -23.81 20.00 -54.22
N PRO A 3 -24.30 19.70 -53.01
CA PRO A 3 -23.73 20.27 -51.80
C PRO A 3 -22.36 19.64 -51.55
N ALA A 4 -21.39 20.48 -51.18
CA ALA A 4 -20.05 20.06 -50.81
C ALA A 4 -20.10 19.14 -49.58
N GLY A 5 -19.43 18.00 -49.67
CA GLY A 5 -19.33 17.04 -48.57
C GLY A 5 -18.69 17.69 -47.34
N ASN A 6 -19.39 17.63 -46.22
CA ASN A 6 -18.86 18.08 -44.93
C ASN A 6 -17.89 16.99 -44.44
N PRO A 7 -16.58 17.25 -44.28
CA PRO A 7 -15.69 16.23 -43.75
C PRO A 7 -16.05 16.07 -42.28
N SER A 8 -16.77 15.00 -41.95
CA SER A 8 -16.90 14.57 -40.56
C SER A 8 -15.50 14.19 -40.09
N ARG A 9 -14.83 15.16 -39.48
CA ARG A 9 -13.50 15.01 -38.90
C ARG A 9 -13.66 13.95 -37.81
N SER A 10 -13.17 12.73 -38.07
CA SER A 10 -13.18 11.66 -37.07
C SER A 10 -12.33 12.12 -35.89
N ALA A 11 -12.99 12.60 -34.83
CA ALA A 11 -12.34 13.13 -33.65
C ALA A 11 -11.97 11.95 -32.74
N SER A 12 -10.69 11.87 -32.37
CA SER A 12 -10.19 10.93 -31.38
C SER A 12 -9.86 11.69 -30.09
N ALA A 13 -10.16 11.07 -28.94
CA ALA A 13 -9.83 11.59 -27.62
C ALA A 13 -9.26 10.47 -26.74
N SER A 14 -8.32 10.84 -25.86
CA SER A 14 -7.75 9.94 -24.86
C SER A 14 -7.55 10.69 -23.54
N ALA A 15 -7.61 9.98 -22.42
CA ALA A 15 -7.34 10.52 -21.10
C ALA A 15 -6.36 9.62 -20.33
N ILE A 16 -5.49 10.23 -19.53
CA ILE A 16 -4.71 9.53 -18.50
C ILE A 16 -5.49 9.68 -17.20
N VAL A 17 -5.97 8.56 -16.67
CA VAL A 17 -6.69 8.53 -15.39
C VAL A 17 -5.75 7.92 -14.36
N ALA A 18 -5.34 8.72 -13.39
CA ALA A 18 -4.69 8.21 -12.19
C ALA A 18 -5.78 7.80 -11.19
N ASP A 19 -5.79 6.52 -10.81
CA ASP A 19 -6.66 6.01 -9.77
C ASP A 19 -5.85 5.71 -8.50
N THR A 20 -6.49 5.85 -7.35
CA THR A 20 -5.85 5.61 -6.05
C THR A 20 -5.97 4.12 -5.73
N ALA A 21 -4.85 3.40 -5.81
CA ALA A 21 -4.85 2.00 -5.43
C ALA A 21 -5.08 1.83 -3.93
N THR A 22 -6.12 1.10 -3.56
CA THR A 22 -6.42 0.72 -2.18
C THR A 22 -6.19 -0.77 -1.96
N GLY A 23 -5.83 -1.14 -0.74
CA GLY A 23 -5.57 -2.53 -0.35
C GLY A 23 -5.23 -2.62 1.12
N TYR A 24 -5.29 -3.82 1.69
CA TYR A 24 -4.98 -4.05 3.10
C TYR A 24 -4.17 -5.33 3.29
N HIS A 25 -3.42 -5.37 4.40
CA HIS A 25 -2.72 -6.56 4.87
C HIS A 25 -3.09 -6.78 6.33
N LEU A 26 -3.70 -7.93 6.63
CA LEU A 26 -4.09 -8.28 8.00
C LEU A 26 -2.93 -9.03 8.67
N LEU A 27 -2.30 -8.39 9.65
CA LEU A 27 -1.28 -9.00 10.50
C LEU A 27 -1.93 -9.46 11.82
N LYS A 28 -2.01 -10.78 12.02
CA LYS A 28 -2.48 -11.39 13.26
C LYS A 28 -1.28 -11.83 14.10
N ILE A 29 -1.26 -11.45 15.38
CA ILE A 29 -0.23 -11.86 16.34
C ILE A 29 -0.90 -12.72 17.41
N ASP A 30 -0.65 -14.02 17.37
CA ASP A 30 -1.11 -14.96 18.38
C ASP A 30 -0.05 -15.10 19.49
N GLY A 31 -0.49 -15.25 20.74
CA GLY A 31 0.43 -15.47 21.87
C GLY A 31 1.21 -14.22 22.31
N TYR A 32 0.64 -13.02 22.15
CA TYR A 32 1.30 -11.74 22.46
C TYR A 32 2.08 -11.71 23.79
N SER A 33 1.51 -12.25 24.88
CA SER A 33 2.17 -12.29 26.19
C SER A 33 3.51 -13.04 26.20
N LEU A 34 3.68 -14.08 25.37
CA LEU A 34 4.97 -14.78 25.23
C LEU A 34 6.01 -13.91 24.51
N ILE A 35 5.54 -13.10 23.57
CA ILE A 35 6.38 -12.29 22.69
C ILE A 35 6.81 -11.01 23.40
N LYS A 36 5.99 -10.47 24.30
CA LYS A 36 6.28 -9.29 25.13
C LYS A 36 7.51 -9.42 26.03
N GLY A 37 8.15 -10.58 26.11
CA GLY A 37 9.43 -10.78 26.80
C GLY A 37 10.68 -10.38 25.99
N THR A 38 10.54 -9.94 24.74
CA THR A 38 11.69 -9.56 23.89
C THR A 38 12.37 -8.26 24.32
N LEU A 39 13.67 -8.13 24.07
CA LEU A 39 14.39 -6.88 24.30
C LEU A 39 13.83 -5.75 23.43
N THR A 40 13.79 -4.52 23.96
CA THR A 40 13.52 -3.28 23.20
C THR A 40 14.40 -3.21 21.95
N GLY A 41 13.83 -2.70 20.86
CA GLY A 41 14.50 -2.62 19.55
C GLY A 41 14.47 -3.91 18.72
N LYS A 42 13.77 -4.97 19.19
CA LYS A 42 13.52 -6.17 18.39
C LYS A 42 12.13 -6.11 17.76
N SER A 43 12.07 -6.30 16.44
CA SER A 43 10.82 -6.37 15.70
C SER A 43 10.48 -7.77 15.19
N LEU A 44 9.16 -8.03 15.15
CA LEU A 44 8.56 -9.06 14.33
C LEU A 44 8.21 -8.48 12.95
N LYS A 45 8.55 -9.23 11.90
CA LYS A 45 8.37 -8.79 10.52
C LYS A 45 7.20 -9.52 9.89
N SER A 46 6.28 -8.77 9.27
CA SER A 46 5.26 -9.37 8.43
C SER A 46 5.87 -9.97 7.15
N SER A 47 5.07 -10.77 6.46
CA SER A 47 5.32 -11.08 5.04
C SER A 47 5.33 -9.79 4.21
N LEU A 48 6.02 -9.83 3.07
CA LEU A 48 5.90 -8.74 2.08
C LEU A 48 4.51 -8.73 1.48
N PHE A 49 3.97 -7.55 1.21
CA PHE A 49 2.70 -7.38 0.50
C PHE A 49 2.79 -6.20 -0.48
N THR A 50 1.94 -6.20 -1.50
CA THR A 50 1.97 -5.20 -2.57
C THR A 50 0.67 -4.40 -2.60
N VAL A 51 0.77 -3.08 -2.53
CA VAL A 51 -0.35 -2.14 -2.66
C VAL A 51 0.14 -0.91 -3.42
N GLY A 52 -0.64 -0.45 -4.39
CA GLY A 52 -0.32 0.74 -5.20
C GLY A 52 1.02 0.68 -5.92
N GLY A 53 1.40 -0.49 -6.44
CA GLY A 53 2.65 -0.68 -7.17
C GLY A 53 3.91 -0.71 -6.29
N HIS A 54 3.77 -0.65 -4.96
CA HIS A 54 4.87 -0.67 -4.02
C HIS A 54 4.87 -1.96 -3.20
N ARG A 55 6.06 -2.43 -2.84
CA ARG A 55 6.24 -3.55 -1.90
C ARG A 55 6.43 -3.01 -0.50
N TRP A 56 5.56 -3.43 0.39
CA TRP A 56 5.50 -3.02 1.78
C TRP A 56 5.80 -4.18 2.72
N ARG A 57 6.17 -3.84 3.96
CA ARG A 57 6.30 -4.75 5.09
C ARG A 57 6.01 -4.00 6.38
N ILE A 58 5.42 -4.67 7.35
CA ILE A 58 5.20 -4.14 8.70
C ILE A 58 6.30 -4.70 9.61
N ASN A 59 6.97 -3.80 10.36
CA ASN A 59 7.84 -4.16 11.48
C ASN A 59 7.11 -3.81 12.77
N TYR A 60 6.74 -4.81 13.54
CA TYR A 60 6.05 -4.65 14.81
C TYR A 60 7.02 -4.79 15.98
N TYR A 61 7.06 -3.81 16.87
CA TYR A 61 7.95 -3.77 18.01
C TYR A 61 7.12 -3.91 19.30
N PRO A 62 7.03 -5.11 19.88
CA PRO A 62 6.17 -5.34 21.05
C PRO A 62 6.56 -4.51 22.28
N ASN A 63 7.86 -4.17 22.40
CA ASN A 63 8.45 -3.43 23.54
C ASN A 63 9.15 -2.13 23.10
N GLY A 64 8.68 -1.52 22.02
CA GLY A 64 9.27 -0.30 21.46
C GLY A 64 10.49 -0.55 20.57
N ASP A 65 10.75 0.40 19.67
CA ASP A 65 11.95 0.41 18.81
C ASP A 65 13.18 0.96 19.53
N SER A 66 12.98 1.83 20.52
CA SER A 66 14.03 2.43 21.34
C SER A 66 13.56 2.59 22.78
N ALA A 67 14.48 2.98 23.67
CA ALA A 67 14.16 3.25 25.07
C ALA A 67 13.09 4.35 25.25
N ASP A 68 13.07 5.36 24.37
CA ASP A 68 12.09 6.45 24.42
C ASP A 68 10.67 6.00 24.02
N SER A 69 10.58 4.87 23.31
CA SER A 69 9.32 4.27 22.85
C SER A 69 9.04 2.94 23.56
N ALA A 70 9.78 2.63 24.63
CA ALA A 70 9.55 1.45 25.42
C ALA A 70 8.25 1.59 26.22
N ASP A 71 7.52 0.48 26.31
CA ASP A 71 6.32 0.33 27.15
C ASP A 71 6.71 0.14 28.63
#